data_AF-A0A357QHY1-F1
#
_entry.id   AF-A0A357QHY1-F1
#
_cell.length_a   1.000
_cell.length_b   1.000
_cell.length_c   1.000
_cell.angle_alpha   90.00
_cell.angle_beta   90.00
_cell.angle_gamma   90.00
#
_symmetry.space_group_name_H-M   'P 1'
#
loop_
_entity.id
_entity.type
_entity.pdbx_description
1 polymer ?
#
loop_
_entity_poly.entity_id
_entity_poly.type
_entity_poly.pdbx_seq_one_letter_code
_entity_poly.pdbx_strand_id
1 'polypeptide(L)'
;MIIYGSRKIRIKKHDDFQIKCENCGGYEHRFYVYQEYFHVFFIPIFPSGIKTIKSACLKCSYLFNQEKKNHYLSITRTPVYFYTGIILLAGLVFAGVIGNLITQREKSEFVNDPMINDVYLIRDDDNDSKTYYFLKIKNINSDTVELIHSAYQYNEFVSNMHDSDYFVKDKVNKVLKSDLKDYLDDGTINSVERDYEKTSRFMIEK
;
A
#
# COMPACT_ATOMS: atom_id res chain seq x y z
N MET A 1 -24.95 0.37 -9.37
CA MET A 1 -24.63 0.48 -7.93
C MET A 1 -23.60 1.57 -7.76
N ILE A 2 -23.89 2.63 -7.01
CA ILE A 2 -22.96 3.73 -6.83
C ILE A 2 -21.95 3.32 -5.74
N ILE A 3 -20.68 3.16 -6.11
CA ILE A 3 -19.61 2.68 -5.22
C ILE A 3 -18.97 3.79 -4.37
N TYR A 4 -19.22 5.07 -4.69
CA TYR A 4 -18.71 6.21 -3.92
C TYR A 4 -19.77 7.28 -3.74
N GLY A 5 -19.71 8.05 -2.65
CA GLY A 5 -20.66 9.15 -2.44
C GLY A 5 -20.69 9.62 -1.00
N SER A 6 -21.63 10.49 -0.70
CA SER A 6 -21.84 11.01 0.65
C SER A 6 -23.05 10.36 1.31
N ARG A 7 -22.92 10.04 2.60
CA ARG A 7 -24.01 9.50 3.41
C ARG A 7 -24.11 10.24 4.72
N LYS A 8 -25.33 10.37 5.22
CA LYS A 8 -25.63 10.99 6.50
C LYS A 8 -26.02 9.94 7.52
N ILE A 9 -25.33 9.90 8.65
CA ILE A 9 -25.59 8.95 9.73
C ILE A 9 -25.75 9.66 11.07
N ARG A 10 -26.55 9.08 11.96
CA ARG A 10 -26.69 9.55 13.34
C ARG A 10 -25.45 9.18 14.13
N ILE A 11 -24.71 10.16 14.62
CA ILE A 11 -23.48 9.96 15.39
C ILE A 11 -23.70 9.98 16.90
N LYS A 12 -24.74 10.68 17.38
CA LYS A 12 -25.04 10.76 18.82
C LYS A 12 -26.53 10.99 19.06
N LYS A 13 -27.00 10.48 20.19
CA LYS A 13 -28.28 10.79 20.80
C LYS A 13 -28.00 11.42 22.17
N HIS A 14 -28.62 12.54 22.46
CA HIS A 14 -28.66 13.14 23.79
C HIS A 14 -30.11 13.16 24.26
N ASP A 15 -30.36 12.67 25.47
CA ASP A 15 -31.61 12.88 26.18
C ASP A 15 -31.33 13.89 27.30
N ASP A 16 -32.11 14.96 27.36
CA ASP A 16 -31.94 16.05 28.33
C ASP A 16 -33.23 16.16 29.16
N PHE A 17 -33.05 16.31 30.47
CA PHE A 17 -34.12 16.40 31.48
C PHE A 17 -33.99 17.65 32.35
N GLN A 18 -33.00 18.51 32.09
CA GLN A 18 -32.69 19.65 32.94
C GLN A 18 -33.38 20.93 32.46
N ILE A 19 -33.71 21.01 31.17
CA ILE A 19 -34.28 22.19 30.55
C ILE A 19 -35.82 22.07 30.55
N LYS A 20 -36.52 23.16 30.86
CA LYS A 20 -37.98 23.22 30.72
C LYS A 20 -38.37 23.54 29.27
N CYS A 21 -39.32 22.82 28.69
CA CYS A 21 -39.87 23.12 27.37
C CYS A 21 -40.67 24.43 27.40
N GLU A 22 -40.38 25.33 26.47
CA GLU A 22 -41.05 26.64 26.32
C GLU A 22 -42.53 26.51 25.96
N ASN A 23 -42.94 25.41 25.30
CA ASN A 23 -44.31 25.22 24.84
C ASN A 23 -45.20 24.47 25.85
N CYS A 24 -44.75 23.33 26.39
CA CYS A 24 -45.59 22.47 27.24
C CYS A 24 -45.11 22.33 28.69
N GLY A 25 -43.99 22.98 29.05
CA GLY A 25 -43.40 22.89 30.39
C GLY A 25 -42.77 21.53 30.75
N GLY A 26 -42.74 20.56 29.83
CA GLY A 26 -42.12 19.25 30.05
C GLY A 26 -40.59 19.30 30.05
N TYR A 27 -39.96 18.36 30.75
CA TYR A 27 -38.50 18.28 30.91
C TYR A 27 -37.85 17.31 29.93
N GLU A 28 -38.59 16.37 29.36
CA GLU A 28 -38.03 15.28 28.55
C GLU A 28 -37.78 15.70 27.09
N HIS A 29 -36.51 15.91 26.75
CA HIS A 29 -36.08 16.40 25.44
C HIS A 29 -35.12 15.41 24.78
N ARG A 30 -35.17 15.34 23.46
CA ARG A 30 -34.28 14.47 22.69
C ARG A 30 -33.62 15.20 21.54
N PHE A 31 -32.31 15.01 21.44
CA PHE A 31 -31.46 15.55 20.38
C PHE A 31 -30.76 14.42 19.64
N TYR A 32 -30.87 14.44 18.31
CA TYR A 32 -30.18 13.52 17.43
C TYR A 32 -29.20 14.31 16.56
N VAL A 33 -27.91 14.03 16.73
CA VAL A 33 -26.85 14.65 15.94
C VAL A 33 -26.47 13.73 14.80
N TYR A 34 -26.41 14.30 13.60
CA TYR A 34 -26.05 13.63 12.36
C TYR A 34 -24.82 14.28 11.76
N GLN A 35 -23.96 13.44 11.18
CA GLN A 35 -22.80 13.87 10.42
C GLN A 35 -22.87 13.20 9.05
N GLU A 36 -22.51 13.96 8.04
CA GLU A 36 -22.29 13.42 6.71
C GLU A 36 -20.83 12.97 6.57
N TYR A 37 -20.60 11.93 5.78
CA TYR A 37 -19.27 11.42 5.50
C TYR A 37 -19.18 10.96 4.05
N PHE A 38 -18.01 11.14 3.47
CA PHE A 38 -17.70 10.62 2.15
C PHE A 38 -17.22 9.18 2.27
N HIS A 39 -17.67 8.32 1.37
CA HIS A 39 -17.29 6.92 1.35
C HIS A 39 -16.91 6.46 -0.07
N VAL A 40 -16.05 5.45 -0.12
CA VAL A 40 -15.74 4.68 -1.32
C VAL A 40 -15.83 3.20 -0.92
N PHE A 41 -16.48 2.37 -1.74
CA PHE A 41 -16.82 0.98 -1.43
C PHE A 41 -17.48 0.80 -0.06
N PHE A 42 -18.37 1.72 0.30
CA PHE A 42 -19.05 1.79 1.62
C PHE A 42 -18.12 2.03 2.84
N ILE A 43 -16.82 2.25 2.62
CA ILE A 43 -15.84 2.59 3.66
C ILE A 43 -15.78 4.11 3.82
N PRO A 44 -16.02 4.66 5.02
CA PRO A 44 -15.83 6.09 5.30
C PRO A 44 -14.37 6.51 5.09
N ILE A 45 -14.14 7.57 4.29
CA ILE A 45 -12.80 8.13 4.07
C ILE A 45 -12.57 9.34 4.98
N PHE A 46 -13.49 10.28 5.00
CA PHE A 46 -13.44 11.45 5.87
C PHE A 46 -14.86 11.97 6.17
N PRO A 47 -15.07 12.63 7.31
CA PRO A 47 -16.31 13.37 7.57
C PRO A 47 -16.42 14.52 6.58
N SER A 48 -17.55 14.61 5.90
CA SER A 48 -17.85 15.65 4.92
C SER A 48 -19.03 16.49 5.40
N GLY A 49 -19.07 17.77 5.06
CA GLY A 49 -20.21 18.63 5.38
C GLY A 49 -20.37 18.99 6.87
N ILE A 50 -21.45 19.72 7.14
CA ILE A 50 -21.74 20.33 8.45
C ILE A 50 -22.54 19.35 9.32
N LYS A 51 -22.24 19.28 10.63
CA LYS A 51 -23.08 18.56 11.59
C LYS A 51 -24.47 19.16 11.62
N THR A 52 -25.47 18.29 11.61
CA THR A 52 -26.87 18.73 11.71
C THR A 52 -27.55 18.05 12.89
N ILE A 53 -28.60 18.68 13.40
CA ILE A 53 -29.27 18.23 14.60
C ILE A 53 -30.78 18.25 14.41
N LYS A 54 -31.44 17.17 14.82
CA LYS A 54 -32.90 17.12 14.99
C LYS A 54 -33.18 17.13 16.48
N SER A 55 -34.03 18.04 16.93
CA SER A 55 -34.42 18.15 18.33
C SER A 55 -35.94 18.16 18.47
N ALA A 56 -36.45 17.47 19.47
CA ALA A 56 -37.88 17.45 19.76
C ALA A 56 -38.13 17.25 21.26
N CYS A 57 -39.14 17.94 21.79
CA CYS A 57 -39.72 17.59 23.09
C CYS A 57 -40.51 16.29 22.97
N LEU A 58 -40.31 15.34 23.89
CA LEU A 58 -41.02 14.04 23.84
C LEU A 58 -42.52 14.16 24.14
N LYS A 59 -42.94 15.22 24.85
CA LYS A 59 -44.33 15.45 25.25
C LYS A 59 -45.19 16.17 24.19
N CYS A 60 -44.63 17.19 23.53
CA CYS A 60 -45.38 18.04 22.58
C CYS A 60 -44.72 18.21 21.21
N SER A 61 -43.61 17.52 20.94
CA SER A 61 -42.86 17.58 19.69
C SER A 61 -42.35 18.98 19.29
N TYR A 62 -42.31 19.92 20.23
CA TYR A 62 -41.77 21.27 20.02
C TYR A 62 -40.31 21.21 19.56
N LEU A 63 -39.98 22.01 18.55
CA LEU A 63 -38.63 22.14 17.99
C LEU A 63 -37.87 23.25 18.72
N PHE A 64 -36.68 22.93 19.22
CA PHE A 64 -35.89 23.88 19.99
C PHE A 64 -35.22 24.96 19.12
N ASN A 65 -34.94 26.10 19.75
CA ASN A 65 -34.21 27.23 19.17
C ASN A 65 -32.79 26.85 18.72
N GLN A 66 -32.16 27.74 17.94
CA GLN A 66 -30.85 27.48 17.35
C GLN A 66 -29.71 27.45 18.38
N GLU A 67 -29.83 28.22 19.46
CA GLU A 67 -28.82 28.28 20.53
C GLU A 67 -28.64 26.93 21.23
N LYS A 68 -29.75 26.32 21.68
CA LYS A 68 -29.74 24.98 22.29
C LYS A 68 -29.23 23.92 21.31
N LYS A 69 -29.61 24.02 20.03
CA LYS A 69 -29.09 23.16 18.96
C LYS A 69 -27.57 23.27 18.81
N ASN A 70 -27.04 24.50 18.81
CA ASN A 70 -25.62 24.77 18.68
C ASN A 70 -24.80 24.23 19.86
N HIS A 71 -25.33 24.30 21.08
CA HIS A 71 -24.69 23.69 22.26
C HIS A 71 -24.47 22.18 22.06
N TYR A 72 -25.49 21.44 21.66
CA TYR A 72 -25.37 19.99 21.43
C TYR A 72 -24.48 19.64 20.23
N LEU A 73 -24.43 20.50 19.21
CA LEU A 73 -23.51 20.35 18.08
C LEU A 73 -22.05 20.52 18.51
N SER A 74 -21.75 21.50 19.36
CA SER A 74 -20.37 21.80 19.77
C SER A 74 -19.77 20.72 20.68
N ILE A 75 -20.57 20.15 21.59
CA ILE A 75 -20.11 19.07 22.48
C ILE A 75 -20.02 17.70 21.78
N THR A 76 -20.68 17.54 20.62
CA THR A 76 -20.69 16.26 19.91
C THR A 76 -19.46 16.14 19.02
N ARG A 77 -18.50 15.29 19.40
CA ARG A 77 -17.33 15.00 18.58
C ARG A 77 -17.66 14.14 17.37
N THR A 78 -16.89 14.33 16.31
CA THR A 78 -16.95 13.49 15.11
C THR A 78 -16.33 12.14 15.43
N PRO A 79 -17.01 11.00 15.18
CA PRO A 79 -16.45 9.70 15.45
C PRO A 79 -15.20 9.38 14.61
N VAL A 80 -14.20 8.76 15.24
CA VAL A 80 -12.92 8.43 14.61
C VAL A 80 -13.07 7.44 13.45
N TYR A 81 -14.09 6.58 13.48
CA TYR A 81 -14.34 5.61 12.41
C TYR A 81 -14.69 6.25 11.06
N PHE A 82 -14.93 7.56 10.98
CA PHE A 82 -15.05 8.23 9.68
C PHE A 82 -13.74 8.37 8.91
N TYR A 83 -12.61 8.11 9.56
CA TYR A 83 -11.28 8.19 8.96
C TYR A 83 -10.70 6.81 8.58
N THR A 84 -11.49 5.75 8.63
CA THR A 84 -11.03 4.37 8.36
C THR A 84 -10.38 4.23 6.99
N GLY A 85 -10.92 4.87 5.95
CA GLY A 85 -10.39 4.80 4.60
C GLY A 85 -9.02 5.47 4.47
N ILE A 86 -8.80 6.60 5.16
CA ILE A 86 -7.49 7.26 5.19
C ILE A 86 -6.48 6.40 5.93
N ILE A 87 -6.86 5.82 7.07
CA ILE A 87 -5.98 4.94 7.85
C ILE A 87 -5.59 3.71 7.02
N LEU A 88 -6.55 3.09 6.32
CA LEU A 88 -6.28 1.95 5.44
C LEU A 88 -5.36 2.34 4.28
N LEU A 89 -5.63 3.48 3.62
CA LEU A 89 -4.79 3.98 2.53
C LEU A 89 -3.36 4.26 3.00
N ALA A 90 -3.21 4.92 4.16
CA ALA A 90 -1.91 5.18 4.76
C ALA A 90 -1.18 3.88 5.09
N GLY A 91 -1.88 2.87 5.62
CA GLY A 91 -1.33 1.54 5.88
C GLY A 91 -0.83 0.84 4.62
N LEU A 92 -1.58 0.92 3.51
CA LEU A 92 -1.16 0.34 2.22
C LEU A 92 0.08 1.04 1.65
N VAL A 93 0.10 2.38 1.69
CA VAL A 93 1.27 3.15 1.25
C VAL A 93 2.49 2.79 2.10
N PHE A 94 2.33 2.74 3.43
CA PHE A 94 3.41 2.42 4.35
C PHE A 94 3.94 1.00 4.14
N ALA A 95 3.05 0.02 3.95
CA ALA A 95 3.43 -1.35 3.62
C ALA A 95 4.21 -1.42 2.29
N GLY A 96 3.78 -0.68 1.26
CA GLY A 96 4.49 -0.60 -0.01
C GLY A 96 5.89 0.01 0.11
N VAL A 97 6.03 1.07 0.90
CA VAL A 97 7.33 1.71 1.16
C VAL A 97 8.26 0.77 1.94
N ILE A 98 7.77 0.12 3.00
CA ILE A 98 8.56 -0.86 3.76
C ILE A 98 8.98 -2.02 2.87
N GLY A 99 8.06 -2.59 2.09
CA GLY A 99 8.37 -3.68 1.17
C GLY A 99 9.46 -3.28 0.19
N ASN A 100 9.38 -2.09 -0.39
CA ASN A 100 10.41 -1.57 -1.28
C ASN A 100 11.77 -1.40 -0.59
N LEU A 101 11.81 -0.85 0.62
CA LEU A 101 13.04 -0.69 1.39
C LEU A 101 13.70 -2.03 1.74
N ILE A 102 12.91 -3.05 2.10
CA ILE A 102 13.41 -4.40 2.37
C ILE A 102 14.03 -4.99 1.10
N THR A 103 13.32 -4.96 -0.03
CA THR A 103 13.83 -5.50 -1.30
C THR A 103 15.10 -4.78 -1.77
N GLN A 104 15.18 -3.45 -1.63
CA GLN A 104 16.40 -2.71 -1.98
C GLN A 104 17.57 -3.07 -1.07
N ARG A 105 17.30 -3.30 0.21
CA ARG A 105 18.31 -3.73 1.17
C ARG A 105 18.83 -5.13 0.84
N GLU A 106 17.94 -6.10 0.62
CA GLU A 106 18.32 -7.47 0.23
C GLU A 106 19.13 -7.47 -1.06
N LYS A 107 18.67 -6.72 -2.07
CA LYS A 107 19.40 -6.52 -3.33
C LYS A 107 20.82 -5.99 -3.09
N SER A 108 20.97 -4.98 -2.25
CA SER A 108 22.29 -4.42 -1.90
C SER A 108 23.16 -5.39 -1.11
N GLU A 109 22.57 -6.13 -0.16
CA GLU A 109 23.28 -7.14 0.62
C GLU A 109 23.80 -8.28 -0.28
N PHE A 110 22.98 -8.77 -1.21
CA PHE A 110 23.35 -9.86 -2.12
C PHE A 110 24.39 -9.44 -3.17
N VAL A 111 24.35 -8.19 -3.63
CA VAL A 111 25.39 -7.65 -4.52
C VAL A 111 26.71 -7.42 -3.76
N ASN A 112 26.65 -6.97 -2.51
CA ASN A 112 27.86 -6.71 -1.72
C ASN A 112 28.59 -7.98 -1.28
N ASP A 113 27.85 -9.06 -1.06
CA ASP A 113 28.36 -10.38 -0.71
C ASP A 113 27.79 -11.46 -1.66
N PRO A 114 28.27 -11.53 -2.91
CA PRO A 114 27.74 -12.44 -3.92
C PRO A 114 28.06 -13.89 -3.58
N MET A 115 27.12 -14.79 -3.85
CA MET A 115 27.19 -16.22 -3.56
C MET A 115 26.95 -17.08 -4.80
N ILE A 116 27.52 -18.29 -4.82
CA ILE A 116 27.26 -19.26 -5.88
C ILE A 116 25.75 -19.54 -5.93
N ASN A 117 25.20 -19.57 -7.15
CA ASN A 117 23.78 -19.68 -7.48
C ASN A 117 22.93 -18.42 -7.36
N ASP A 118 23.46 -17.26 -6.95
CA ASP A 118 22.69 -16.02 -7.06
C ASP A 118 22.27 -15.76 -8.51
N VAL A 119 21.05 -15.27 -8.70
CA VAL A 119 20.51 -14.93 -10.02
C VAL A 119 20.19 -13.44 -10.08
N TYR A 120 20.83 -12.74 -11.00
CA TYR A 120 20.61 -11.33 -11.28
C TYR A 120 19.68 -11.17 -12.46
N LEU A 121 18.64 -10.36 -12.32
CA LEU A 121 17.89 -9.83 -13.45
C LEU A 121 18.59 -8.57 -13.95
N ILE A 122 19.10 -8.62 -15.16
CA ILE A 122 19.79 -7.52 -15.81
C ILE A 122 18.83 -6.80 -16.74
N ARG A 123 18.83 -5.46 -16.67
CA ARG A 123 18.23 -4.57 -17.65
C ARG A 123 19.30 -4.11 -18.61
N ASP A 124 19.03 -4.25 -19.89
CA ASP A 124 19.87 -3.77 -20.98
C ASP A 124 19.09 -2.75 -21.79
N ASP A 125 19.52 -1.49 -21.70
CA ASP A 125 18.89 -0.35 -22.37
C ASP A 125 19.69 -0.07 -23.67
N ASP A 126 19.22 -0.56 -24.82
CA ASP A 126 19.70 -0.15 -26.15
C ASP A 126 18.86 1.05 -26.63
N ASN A 127 19.43 1.92 -27.49
CA ASN A 127 18.91 3.26 -27.83
C ASN A 127 17.42 3.33 -28.20
N ASP A 128 16.83 2.23 -28.71
CA ASP A 128 15.41 2.11 -29.05
C ASP A 128 14.65 0.95 -28.36
N SER A 129 15.31 0.15 -27.52
CA SER A 129 14.68 -1.02 -26.89
C SER A 129 15.26 -1.36 -25.52
N LYS A 130 14.36 -1.65 -24.57
CA LYS A 130 14.72 -2.20 -23.27
C LYS A 130 14.54 -3.70 -23.30
N THR A 131 15.60 -4.43 -22.99
CA THR A 131 15.54 -5.88 -22.83
C THR A 131 15.99 -6.29 -21.45
N TYR A 132 15.59 -7.49 -21.05
CA TYR A 132 15.90 -8.07 -19.77
C TYR A 132 16.42 -9.48 -19.97
N TYR A 133 17.36 -9.91 -19.14
CA TYR A 133 17.83 -11.29 -19.13
C TYR A 133 18.39 -11.64 -17.75
N PHE A 134 18.58 -12.93 -17.50
CA PHE A 134 19.11 -13.40 -16.24
C PHE A 134 20.59 -13.76 -16.36
N LEU A 135 21.35 -13.45 -15.32
CA LEU A 135 22.71 -13.94 -15.09
C LEU A 135 22.74 -14.74 -13.80
N LYS A 136 23.39 -15.90 -13.81
CA LYS A 136 23.56 -16.72 -12.61
C LYS A 136 25.02 -16.87 -12.23
N ILE A 137 25.36 -16.75 -10.96
CA ILE A 137 26.71 -17.07 -10.47
C ILE A 137 26.95 -18.56 -10.54
N LYS A 138 27.90 -18.95 -11.39
CA LYS A 138 28.41 -20.31 -11.49
C LYS A 138 29.55 -20.55 -10.52
N ASN A 139 30.46 -19.59 -10.37
CA ASN A 139 31.63 -19.74 -9.52
C ASN A 139 32.17 -18.36 -9.05
N ILE A 140 32.92 -18.35 -7.94
CA ILE A 140 33.56 -17.15 -7.38
C ILE A 140 35.02 -17.47 -7.07
N ASN A 141 35.94 -16.77 -7.74
CA ASN A 141 37.37 -16.91 -7.57
C ASN A 141 37.95 -15.62 -6.97
N SER A 142 38.07 -15.57 -5.65
CA SER A 142 38.53 -14.40 -4.89
C SER A 142 37.67 -13.15 -5.19
N ASP A 143 38.09 -12.30 -6.12
CA ASP A 143 37.42 -11.05 -6.50
C ASP A 143 36.68 -11.14 -7.84
N THR A 144 36.81 -12.27 -8.55
CA THR A 144 36.16 -12.50 -9.83
C THR A 144 34.95 -13.41 -9.67
N VAL A 145 33.84 -13.02 -10.28
CA VAL A 145 32.59 -13.79 -10.35
C VAL A 145 32.42 -14.31 -11.78
N GLU A 146 32.15 -15.61 -11.90
CA GLU A 146 31.84 -16.26 -13.17
C GLU A 146 30.31 -16.39 -13.31
N LEU A 147 29.75 -15.74 -14.33
CA LEU A 147 28.32 -15.63 -14.59
C LEU A 147 27.94 -16.44 -15.83
N ILE A 148 26.79 -17.10 -15.80
CA ILE A 148 26.18 -17.75 -16.97
C ILE A 148 24.87 -17.05 -17.34
N HIS A 149 24.64 -16.88 -18.65
CA HIS A 149 23.43 -16.23 -19.16
C HIS A 149 22.24 -17.17 -19.26
N SER A 150 21.03 -16.62 -19.09
CA SER A 150 19.81 -17.23 -19.60
C SER A 150 19.89 -17.38 -21.12
N ALA A 151 19.21 -18.40 -21.64
CA ALA A 151 19.11 -18.61 -23.07
C ALA A 151 18.24 -17.52 -23.72
N TYR A 152 17.27 -16.97 -22.98
CA TYR A 152 16.32 -16.00 -23.50
C TYR A 152 16.62 -14.58 -23.03
N GLN A 153 16.13 -13.63 -23.82
CA GLN A 153 15.99 -12.22 -23.48
C GLN A 153 14.50 -11.85 -23.56
N TYR A 154 14.07 -10.90 -22.73
CA TYR A 154 12.68 -10.50 -22.56
C TYR A 154 12.54 -9.03 -22.92
N ASN A 155 11.48 -8.66 -23.64
CA ASN A 155 11.24 -7.27 -24.04
C ASN A 155 10.49 -6.46 -22.96
N GLU A 156 10.21 -7.08 -21.82
CA GLU A 156 9.54 -6.48 -20.68
C GLU A 156 10.14 -7.02 -19.38
N PHE A 157 9.88 -6.31 -18.28
CA PHE A 157 10.31 -6.76 -16.98
C PHE A 157 9.64 -8.10 -16.64
N VAL A 158 10.46 -9.08 -16.26
CA VAL A 158 9.99 -10.39 -15.79
C VAL A 158 10.56 -10.66 -14.41
N SER A 159 9.72 -11.15 -13.49
CA SER A 159 10.17 -11.56 -12.15
C SER A 159 10.70 -12.99 -12.11
N ASN A 160 10.44 -13.80 -13.14
CA ASN A 160 10.84 -15.20 -13.24
C ASN A 160 11.18 -15.59 -14.68
N MET A 161 11.95 -16.67 -14.84
CA MET A 161 12.25 -17.27 -16.16
C MET A 161 11.03 -17.95 -16.78
N HIS A 162 10.90 -17.85 -18.10
CA HIS A 162 9.91 -18.61 -18.88
C HIS A 162 10.16 -20.12 -18.76
N ASP A 163 9.11 -20.93 -18.91
CA ASP A 163 9.18 -22.38 -18.72
C ASP A 163 10.17 -23.12 -19.63
N SER A 164 10.48 -22.53 -20.78
CA SER A 164 11.42 -23.06 -21.77
C SER A 164 12.82 -22.44 -21.69
N ASP A 165 13.01 -21.43 -20.83
CA ASP A 165 14.31 -20.79 -20.62
C ASP A 165 15.18 -21.61 -19.65
N TYR A 166 16.49 -21.41 -19.73
CA TYR A 166 17.49 -22.13 -18.96
C TYR A 166 18.82 -21.37 -19.00
N PHE A 167 19.71 -21.62 -18.04
CA PHE A 167 21.05 -21.06 -18.10
C PHE A 167 21.97 -21.89 -19.00
N VAL A 168 22.73 -21.22 -19.87
CA VAL A 168 23.65 -21.83 -20.83
C VAL A 168 25.01 -22.03 -20.19
N LYS A 169 25.42 -23.28 -19.93
CA LYS A 169 26.64 -23.59 -19.14
C LYS A 169 27.95 -23.14 -19.76
N ASP A 170 27.98 -23.09 -21.09
CA ASP A 170 29.19 -22.81 -21.87
C ASP A 170 29.40 -21.30 -22.11
N LYS A 171 28.36 -20.49 -21.90
CA LYS A 171 28.43 -19.03 -22.06
C LYS A 171 28.78 -18.37 -20.72
N VAL A 172 30.05 -18.47 -20.35
CA VAL A 172 30.60 -17.92 -19.10
C VAL A 172 31.18 -16.53 -19.33
N ASN A 173 30.65 -15.54 -18.60
CA ASN A 173 31.24 -14.21 -18.49
C ASN A 173 31.97 -14.10 -17.15
N LYS A 174 33.06 -13.31 -17.11
CA LYS A 174 33.77 -13.01 -15.87
C LYS A 174 33.71 -11.52 -15.60
N VAL A 175 33.32 -11.17 -14.39
CA VAL A 175 33.26 -9.78 -13.91
C VAL A 175 33.90 -9.69 -12.54
N LEU A 176 34.34 -8.50 -12.15
CA LEU A 176 34.79 -8.24 -10.78
C LEU A 176 33.59 -8.07 -9.86
N LYS A 177 33.78 -8.31 -8.55
CA LYS A 177 32.77 -7.99 -7.54
C LYS A 177 32.45 -6.50 -7.50
N SER A 178 33.42 -5.64 -7.83
CA SER A 178 33.19 -4.20 -7.99
C SER A 178 32.21 -3.89 -9.12
N ASP A 179 32.31 -4.61 -10.24
CA ASP A 179 31.44 -4.38 -11.40
C ASP A 179 29.98 -4.69 -11.05
N LEU A 180 29.72 -5.71 -10.22
CA LEU A 180 28.36 -5.99 -9.74
C LEU A 180 27.79 -4.85 -8.91
N LYS A 181 28.63 -4.12 -8.16
CA LYS A 181 28.21 -2.93 -7.41
C LYS A 181 27.93 -1.77 -8.36
N ASP A 182 28.78 -1.56 -9.35
CA ASP A 182 28.58 -0.55 -10.37
C ASP A 182 27.26 -0.80 -11.13
N TYR A 183 26.99 -2.06 -11.50
CA TYR A 183 25.73 -2.47 -12.13
C TYR A 183 24.50 -2.29 -11.22
N LEU A 184 24.69 -2.35 -9.90
CA LEU A 184 23.61 -2.05 -8.96
C LEU A 184 23.35 -0.54 -8.90
N ASP A 185 24.42 0.24 -8.79
CA ASP A 185 24.39 1.69 -8.59
C ASP A 185 23.89 2.44 -9.84
N ASP A 186 24.22 1.96 -11.04
CA ASP A 186 23.70 2.50 -12.31
C ASP A 186 22.29 2.00 -12.67
N GLY A 187 21.77 1.03 -11.92
CA GLY A 187 20.44 0.45 -12.11
C GLY A 187 20.33 -0.59 -13.22
N THR A 188 21.46 -1.16 -13.66
CA THR A 188 21.53 -2.31 -14.58
C THR A 188 20.99 -3.60 -13.93
N ILE A 189 21.34 -3.87 -12.67
CA ILE A 189 20.73 -4.95 -11.90
C ILE A 189 19.37 -4.47 -11.43
N ASN A 190 18.30 -5.16 -11.81
CA ASN A 190 16.94 -4.86 -11.39
C ASN A 190 16.53 -5.63 -10.13
N SER A 191 16.86 -6.91 -10.05
CA SER A 191 16.63 -7.77 -8.88
C SER A 191 17.74 -8.80 -8.73
N VAL A 192 17.86 -9.35 -7.51
CA VAL A 192 18.77 -10.45 -7.19
C VAL A 192 18.00 -11.49 -6.40
N GLU A 193 17.99 -12.72 -6.90
CA GLU A 193 17.34 -13.86 -6.28
C GLU A 193 18.39 -14.79 -5.67
N ARG A 194 18.22 -15.10 -4.39
CA ARG A 194 19.03 -16.03 -3.60
C ARG A 194 18.11 -17.00 -2.88
N ASP A 195 18.58 -18.22 -2.62
CA ASP A 195 17.84 -19.25 -1.87
C ASP A 195 16.45 -19.61 -2.46
N TYR A 196 16.31 -19.49 -3.78
CA TYR A 196 15.09 -19.88 -4.48
C TYR A 196 14.80 -21.38 -4.35
N GLU A 197 13.52 -21.74 -4.44
CA GLU A 197 13.07 -23.12 -4.29
C GLU A 197 13.73 -24.05 -5.32
N LYS A 198 13.94 -25.33 -4.95
CA LYS A 198 14.52 -26.34 -5.86
C LYS A 198 13.68 -26.58 -7.12
N THR A 199 12.40 -26.26 -7.05
CA THR A 199 11.42 -26.29 -8.14
C THR A 199 11.52 -25.09 -9.06
N SER A 200 12.26 -24.04 -8.66
CA SER A 200 12.44 -22.83 -9.47
C SER A 200 13.17 -23.13 -10.76
N ARG A 201 12.78 -22.42 -11.82
CA ARG A 201 13.45 -22.45 -13.13
C ARG A 201 14.89 -21.97 -13.06
N PHE A 202 15.25 -21.21 -12.04
CA PHE A 202 16.62 -20.78 -11.79
C PHE A 202 17.62 -21.93 -11.54
N MET A 203 17.11 -23.15 -11.28
CA MET A 203 17.93 -24.36 -11.13
C MET A 203 18.25 -25.06 -12.47
N ILE A 204 17.62 -24.66 -13.58
CA ILE A 204 17.76 -25.37 -14.85
C ILE A 204 18.96 -24.81 -15.63
N GLU A 205 19.95 -25.67 -15.83
CA GLU A 205 21.15 -25.36 -16.58
C GLU A 205 21.36 -26.42 -17.65
N LYS A 206 21.61 -26.00 -18.90
CA LYS A 206 21.93 -26.88 -20.02
C LYS A 206 23.25 -26.44 -20.64
#